data_AF-A0A914JZI1-F1
#
_entry.id   AF-A0A914JZI1-F1
#
_cell.length_a   1.000
_cell.length_b   1.000
_cell.length_c   1.000
_cell.angle_alpha   90.00
_cell.angle_beta   90.00
_cell.angle_gamma   90.00
#
_symmetry.space_group_name_H-M   'P 1'
#
loop_
_entity.id
_entity.type
_entity.pdbx_description
1 polymer ?
#
loop_
_entity_poly.entity_id
_entity_poly.type
_entity_poly.pdbx_seq_one_letter_code
_entity_poly.pdbx_strand_id
1 'polypeptide(L)'
;MRICFELLDLLKAHRKSIRRAAINTFGYIAKAIGPHDVLATLLNNLKVQERQLRVCTTIAIAIVAETCAPFTVLPAIMNEYRVPEINVQNGVLKALSFMFEYVGEMAKDYVYAVTPLLIDALQERDIVHRQIAIDASAHLTLGVYGFGCEDALMHLLNHIWPNLLEISPHVIQRFVFACDAMRVAIGPIKVLQYALQGLFHPARKVREPCWKVFNNLILGSQDAVVAGYPRIHNTEKNHFVRDDLDLWV
;
A
#
# COMPACT_ATOMS: atom_id res chain seq x y z
N MET A 1 10.08 30.71 -5.65
CA MET A 1 9.13 30.08 -6.60
C MET A 1 9.68 29.86 -8.01
N ARG A 2 10.37 30.81 -8.68
CA ARG A 2 10.92 30.60 -10.03
C ARG A 2 11.77 29.33 -10.19
N ILE A 3 12.66 29.04 -9.22
CA ILE A 3 13.50 27.84 -9.21
C ILE A 3 12.65 26.55 -9.20
N CYS A 4 11.50 26.53 -8.51
CA CYS A 4 10.60 25.37 -8.50
C CYS A 4 10.06 25.04 -9.90
N PHE A 5 9.73 26.07 -10.69
CA PHE A 5 9.26 25.87 -12.07
C PHE A 5 10.38 25.36 -12.98
N GLU A 6 11.60 25.90 -12.86
CA GLU A 6 12.76 25.42 -13.61
C GLU A 6 13.12 23.96 -13.23
N LEU A 7 12.96 23.59 -11.95
CA LEU A 7 13.14 22.21 -11.48
C LEU A 7 12.08 21.24 -12.02
N LEU A 8 10.84 21.69 -12.25
CA LEU A 8 9.80 20.85 -12.86
C LEU A 8 10.20 20.39 -14.26
N ASP A 9 10.80 21.27 -15.07
CA ASP A 9 11.28 20.90 -16.40
C ASP A 9 12.45 19.91 -16.33
N LEU A 10 13.30 20.01 -15.30
CA LEU A 10 14.38 19.06 -15.06
C LEU A 10 13.89 17.64 -14.69
N LEU A 11 12.61 17.47 -14.28
CA LEU A 11 12.01 16.15 -14.07
C LEU A 11 11.85 15.37 -15.39
N LYS A 12 11.89 16.03 -16.54
CA LYS A 12 11.89 15.40 -17.87
C LYS A 12 13.24 14.80 -18.25
N ALA A 13 14.32 15.17 -17.55
CA ALA A 13 15.67 14.75 -17.91
C ALA A 13 15.79 13.22 -18.01
N HIS A 14 16.48 12.71 -19.03
CA HIS A 14 16.63 11.26 -19.25
C HIS A 14 17.43 10.57 -18.13
N ARG A 15 18.41 11.26 -17.55
CA ARG A 15 19.28 10.69 -16.50
C ARG A 15 18.55 10.65 -15.14
N LYS A 16 18.46 9.45 -14.54
CA LYS A 16 17.84 9.23 -13.23
C LYS A 16 18.49 10.07 -12.12
N SER A 17 19.81 10.27 -12.16
CA SER A 17 20.54 11.07 -11.17
C SER A 17 20.09 12.53 -11.16
N ILE A 18 19.88 13.14 -12.33
CA ILE A 18 19.39 14.52 -12.46
C ILE A 18 17.99 14.64 -11.86
N ARG A 19 17.08 13.71 -12.21
CA ARG A 19 15.73 13.71 -11.64
C ARG A 19 15.75 13.57 -10.12
N ARG A 20 16.57 12.66 -9.57
CA ARG A 20 16.70 12.47 -8.12
C ARG A 20 17.23 13.73 -7.43
N ALA A 21 18.24 14.38 -8.00
CA ALA A 21 18.76 15.62 -7.46
C ALA A 21 17.69 16.73 -7.46
N ALA A 22 16.94 16.88 -8.56
CA ALA A 22 15.85 17.86 -8.65
C ALA A 22 14.74 17.60 -7.61
N ILE A 23 14.32 16.34 -7.43
CA ILE A 23 13.32 15.94 -6.43
C ILE A 23 13.80 16.25 -5.01
N ASN A 24 15.06 15.96 -4.67
CA ASN A 24 15.61 16.31 -3.36
C ASN A 24 15.64 17.82 -3.12
N THR A 25 15.93 18.62 -4.16
CA THR A 25 15.94 20.08 -4.06
C THR A 25 14.56 20.66 -3.74
N PHE A 26 13.46 20.03 -4.18
CA PHE A 26 12.11 20.43 -3.76
C PHE A 26 11.92 20.36 -2.24
N GLY A 27 12.48 19.34 -1.57
CA GLY A 27 12.46 19.24 -0.11
C GLY A 27 13.22 20.38 0.57
N TYR A 28 14.41 20.74 0.06
CA TYR A 28 15.17 21.87 0.59
C TYR A 28 14.45 23.21 0.41
N ILE A 29 13.79 23.40 -0.74
CA ILE A 29 13.02 24.62 -1.01
C ILE A 29 11.77 24.67 -0.11
N ALA A 30 11.05 23.56 0.03
CA ALA A 30 9.87 23.48 0.89
C ALA A 30 10.22 23.79 2.36
N LYS A 31 11.36 23.30 2.84
CA LYS A 31 11.88 23.63 4.18
C LYS A 31 12.23 25.11 4.35
N ALA A 32 12.69 25.78 3.29
CA ALA A 32 13.12 27.17 3.35
C ALA A 32 11.96 28.19 3.19
N ILE A 33 11.01 27.93 2.29
CA ILE A 33 9.94 28.88 1.94
C ILE A 33 8.61 28.50 2.59
N GLY A 34 8.36 27.20 2.75
CA GLY A 34 7.08 26.65 3.20
C GLY A 34 6.52 25.63 2.19
N PRO A 35 5.81 24.59 2.68
CA PRO A 35 5.34 23.49 1.83
C PRO A 35 4.17 23.88 0.92
N HIS A 36 3.31 24.82 1.33
CA HIS A 36 2.05 25.11 0.62
C HIS A 36 2.26 25.66 -0.80
N ASP A 37 3.19 26.60 -0.99
CA ASP A 37 3.46 27.18 -2.31
C ASP A 37 4.09 26.16 -3.27
N VAL A 38 5.01 25.35 -2.74
CA VAL A 38 5.64 24.27 -3.51
C VAL A 38 4.61 23.21 -3.89
N LEU A 39 3.75 22.84 -2.94
CA LEU A 39 2.73 21.82 -3.13
C LEU A 39 1.69 22.25 -4.16
N ALA A 40 1.21 23.49 -4.14
CA ALA A 40 0.28 24.00 -5.16
C ALA A 40 0.87 23.89 -6.58
N THR A 41 2.18 24.13 -6.71
CA THR A 41 2.90 23.99 -7.99
C THR A 41 2.98 22.53 -8.43
N LEU A 42 3.28 21.61 -7.51
CA LEU A 42 3.37 20.17 -7.79
C LEU A 42 1.99 19.57 -8.12
N LEU A 43 0.95 19.89 -7.35
CA LEU A 43 -0.41 19.37 -7.56
C LEU A 43 -0.97 19.78 -8.93
N ASN A 44 -0.74 21.03 -9.36
CA ASN A 44 -1.11 21.46 -10.70
C ASN A 44 -0.41 20.66 -11.80
N ASN A 45 0.82 20.20 -11.56
CA ASN A 45 1.57 19.38 -12.51
C ASN A 45 1.05 17.93 -12.62
N LEU A 46 0.20 17.47 -11.69
CA LEU A 46 -0.46 16.16 -11.80
C LEU A 46 -1.48 16.09 -12.94
N LYS A 47 -1.99 17.24 -13.40
CA LYS A 47 -2.92 17.36 -14.53
C LYS A 47 -2.24 17.20 -15.89
N VAL A 48 -0.91 17.20 -15.93
CA VAL A 48 -0.14 17.02 -17.17
C VAL A 48 -0.31 15.59 -17.70
N GLN A 49 -0.47 15.44 -19.02
CA GLN A 49 -0.70 14.14 -19.65
C GLN A 49 0.52 13.21 -19.58
N GLU A 50 1.73 13.76 -19.57
CA GLU A 50 2.97 13.00 -19.60
C GLU A 50 3.16 12.19 -18.31
N ARG A 51 3.14 10.86 -18.43
CA ARG A 51 3.24 9.93 -17.29
C ARG A 51 4.51 10.14 -16.46
N GLN A 52 5.66 10.39 -17.09
CA GLN A 52 6.94 10.54 -16.38
C GLN A 52 6.91 11.74 -15.44
N LEU A 53 6.36 12.86 -15.90
CA LEU A 53 6.20 14.07 -15.09
C LEU A 53 5.31 13.81 -13.89
N ARG A 54 4.16 13.16 -14.08
CA ARG A 54 3.27 12.80 -12.98
C ARG A 54 3.99 11.93 -11.93
N VAL A 55 4.71 10.89 -12.36
CA VAL A 55 5.44 10.01 -11.42
C VAL A 55 6.54 10.77 -10.67
N CYS A 56 7.32 11.63 -11.33
CA CYS A 56 8.36 12.39 -10.65
C CYS A 56 7.75 13.43 -9.68
N THR A 57 6.60 13.97 -10.02
CA THR A 57 5.85 14.92 -9.18
C THR A 57 5.33 14.24 -7.93
N THR A 58 4.81 13.01 -8.04
CA THR A 58 4.35 12.24 -6.86
C THR A 58 5.48 11.92 -5.89
N ILE A 59 6.70 11.65 -6.40
CA ILE A 59 7.88 11.45 -5.54
C ILE A 59 8.29 12.78 -4.89
N ALA A 60 8.26 13.89 -5.63
CA ALA A 60 8.57 15.20 -5.06
C ALA A 60 7.60 15.58 -3.93
N ILE A 61 6.31 15.29 -4.09
CA ILE A 61 5.31 15.49 -3.02
C ILE A 61 5.65 14.65 -1.78
N ALA A 62 6.06 13.39 -1.95
CA ALA A 62 6.48 12.53 -0.84
C ALA A 62 7.70 13.09 -0.08
N ILE A 63 8.72 13.59 -0.80
CA ILE A 63 9.90 14.23 -0.16
C ILE A 63 9.49 15.51 0.58
N VAL A 64 8.58 16.30 0.01
CA VAL A 64 8.06 17.48 0.71
C VAL A 64 7.33 17.08 1.99
N ALA A 65 6.53 16.01 1.97
CA ALA A 65 5.85 15.49 3.16
C ALA A 65 6.82 14.93 4.21
N GLU A 66 7.91 14.27 3.80
CA GLU A 66 8.96 13.80 4.70
C GLU A 66 9.65 14.99 5.40
N THR A 67 10.03 16.02 4.64
CA THR A 67 10.78 17.18 5.17
C THR A 67 9.93 18.15 6.01
N CYS A 68 8.66 18.35 5.65
CA CYS A 68 7.75 19.31 6.28
C CYS A 68 6.64 18.66 7.13
N ALA A 69 6.78 17.36 7.40
CA ALA A 69 5.81 16.48 8.05
C ALA A 69 4.48 16.29 7.25
N PRO A 70 3.84 15.10 7.36
CA PRO A 70 2.71 14.75 6.50
C PRO A 70 1.47 15.61 6.71
N PHE A 71 1.24 16.15 7.91
CA PHE A 71 0.04 16.95 8.21
C PHE A 71 -0.09 18.20 7.32
N THR A 72 1.01 18.73 6.78
CA THR A 72 1.00 19.91 5.90
C THR A 72 0.58 19.58 4.47
N VAL A 73 0.83 18.34 4.04
CA VAL A 73 0.68 17.90 2.65
C VAL A 73 -0.57 17.04 2.47
N LEU A 74 -0.85 16.15 3.43
CA LEU A 74 -1.91 15.15 3.33
C LEU A 74 -3.30 15.77 3.08
N PRO A 75 -3.76 16.82 3.80
CA PRO A 75 -5.07 17.42 3.55
C PRO A 75 -5.23 17.95 2.12
N ALA A 76 -4.17 18.54 1.56
CA ALA A 76 -4.19 19.08 0.22
C ALA A 76 -4.23 17.97 -0.85
N ILE A 77 -3.46 16.89 -0.66
CA ILE A 77 -3.53 15.70 -1.51
C ILE A 77 -4.94 15.09 -1.47
N MET A 78 -5.50 14.92 -0.27
CA MET A 78 -6.86 14.36 -0.09
C MET A 78 -7.93 15.24 -0.74
N ASN A 79 -7.74 16.57 -0.73
CA ASN A 79 -8.65 17.48 -1.41
C ASN A 79 -8.57 17.35 -2.95
N GLU A 80 -7.37 17.21 -3.52
CA GLU A 80 -7.19 17.00 -4.96
C GLU A 80 -7.77 15.67 -5.45
N TYR A 81 -7.83 14.64 -4.60
CA TYR A 81 -8.49 13.38 -4.95
C TYR A 81 -9.99 13.54 -5.24
N ARG A 82 -10.64 14.60 -4.71
CA ARG A 82 -12.06 14.89 -4.94
C ARG A 82 -12.33 15.44 -6.34
N VAL A 83 -11.29 15.85 -7.08
CA VAL A 83 -11.42 16.30 -8.46
C VAL A 83 -11.77 15.09 -9.34
N PRO A 84 -12.84 15.15 -10.15
CA PRO A 84 -13.30 14.02 -10.97
C PRO A 84 -12.43 13.82 -12.22
N GLU A 85 -11.13 13.73 -12.05
CA GLU A 85 -10.16 13.44 -13.10
C GLU A 85 -9.29 12.24 -12.72
N ILE A 86 -9.51 11.11 -13.38
CA ILE A 86 -8.86 9.82 -13.06
C ILE A 86 -7.33 9.89 -13.03
N ASN A 87 -6.74 10.73 -13.88
CA ASN A 87 -5.30 10.94 -13.92
C ASN A 87 -4.77 11.61 -12.65
N VAL A 88 -5.50 12.59 -12.14
CA VAL A 88 -5.17 13.32 -10.91
C VAL A 88 -5.36 12.38 -9.72
N GLN A 89 -6.47 11.66 -9.65
CA GLN A 89 -6.73 10.68 -8.59
C GLN A 89 -5.67 9.57 -8.54
N ASN A 90 -5.29 9.02 -9.71
CA ASN A 90 -4.18 8.05 -9.81
C ASN A 90 -2.83 8.67 -9.43
N GLY A 91 -2.64 9.96 -9.70
CA GLY A 91 -1.47 10.72 -9.23
C GLY A 91 -1.45 10.84 -7.71
N VAL A 92 -2.58 11.22 -7.11
CA VAL A 92 -2.75 11.31 -5.66
C VAL A 92 -2.48 9.98 -4.98
N LEU A 93 -3.07 8.87 -5.43
CA LEU A 93 -2.83 7.55 -4.83
C LEU A 93 -1.36 7.13 -4.93
N LYS A 94 -0.67 7.46 -6.03
CA LYS A 94 0.77 7.22 -6.16
C LYS A 94 1.59 8.09 -5.21
N ALA A 95 1.20 9.36 -5.05
CA ALA A 95 1.83 10.25 -4.07
C ALA A 95 1.65 9.70 -2.66
N LEU A 96 0.46 9.20 -2.32
CA LEU A 96 0.20 8.54 -1.03
C LEU A 96 1.07 7.29 -0.85
N SER A 97 1.18 6.43 -1.87
CA SER A 97 2.03 5.23 -1.82
C SER A 97 3.49 5.59 -1.50
N PHE A 98 4.08 6.51 -2.26
CA PHE A 98 5.44 6.97 -1.98
C PHE A 98 5.54 7.68 -0.63
N MET A 99 4.59 8.55 -0.29
CA MET A 99 4.61 9.27 0.99
C MET A 99 4.64 8.31 2.17
N PHE A 100 3.84 7.25 2.17
CA PHE A 100 3.88 6.23 3.24
C PHE A 100 5.21 5.47 3.28
N GLU A 101 5.82 5.20 2.12
CA GLU A 101 7.16 4.60 2.05
C GLU A 101 8.25 5.50 2.64
N TYR A 102 8.25 6.80 2.32
CA TYR A 102 9.26 7.76 2.80
C TYR A 102 9.08 8.13 4.28
N VAL A 103 7.83 8.30 4.71
CA VAL A 103 7.49 8.74 6.06
C VAL A 103 7.64 7.60 7.09
N GLY A 104 7.38 6.35 6.69
CA GLY A 104 7.50 5.18 7.56
C GLY A 104 6.62 5.28 8.81
N GLU A 105 7.24 5.29 10.00
CA GLU A 105 6.56 5.23 11.29
C GLU A 105 5.65 6.43 11.60
N MET A 106 5.91 7.61 11.03
CA MET A 106 5.04 8.77 11.28
C MET A 106 3.66 8.59 10.63
N ALA A 107 3.48 7.59 9.75
CA ALA A 107 2.19 7.29 9.12
C ALA A 107 1.11 6.88 10.13
N LYS A 108 1.49 6.38 11.32
CA LYS A 108 0.57 5.88 12.36
C LYS A 108 -0.49 6.90 12.77
N ASP A 109 -0.13 8.18 12.84
CA ASP A 109 -1.03 9.25 13.28
C ASP A 109 -2.07 9.61 12.20
N TYR A 110 -1.90 9.11 10.97
CA TYR A 110 -2.72 9.45 9.80
C TYR A 110 -3.56 8.28 9.26
N VAL A 111 -3.39 7.06 9.79
CA VAL A 111 -4.08 5.85 9.30
C VAL A 111 -5.58 6.05 9.22
N TYR A 112 -6.19 6.52 10.31
CA TYR A 112 -7.64 6.71 10.39
C TYR A 112 -8.16 7.81 9.45
N ALA A 113 -7.36 8.85 9.21
CA ALA A 113 -7.72 9.91 8.28
C ALA A 113 -7.72 9.42 6.81
N VAL A 114 -6.77 8.55 6.44
CA VAL A 114 -6.60 8.11 5.05
C VAL A 114 -7.43 6.86 4.72
N THR A 115 -7.82 6.07 5.72
CA THR A 115 -8.58 4.83 5.54
C THR A 115 -9.84 5.01 4.66
N PRO A 116 -10.71 6.03 4.86
CA PRO A 116 -11.89 6.22 4.00
C PRO A 116 -11.54 6.45 2.52
N LEU A 117 -10.46 7.20 2.24
CA LEU A 117 -10.01 7.46 0.88
C LEU A 117 -9.50 6.18 0.21
N LEU A 118 -8.72 5.38 0.93
CA LEU A 118 -8.21 4.10 0.40
C LEU A 118 -9.34 3.11 0.14
N ILE A 119 -10.37 3.08 0.98
CA ILE A 119 -11.54 2.20 0.79
C ILE A 119 -12.31 2.58 -0.47
N ASP A 120 -12.59 3.87 -0.66
CA ASP A 120 -13.20 4.38 -1.89
C ASP A 120 -12.39 3.96 -3.12
N ALA A 121 -11.08 4.16 -3.08
CA ALA A 121 -10.18 3.77 -4.16
C ALA A 121 -10.10 2.25 -4.41
N LEU A 122 -10.25 1.42 -3.37
CA LEU A 122 -10.27 -0.04 -3.48
C LEU A 122 -11.58 -0.58 -4.06
N GLN A 123 -12.67 0.19 -4.01
CA GLN A 123 -13.98 -0.17 -4.53
C GLN A 123 -14.22 0.34 -5.96
N GLU A 124 -13.38 1.25 -6.45
CA GLU A 124 -13.49 1.84 -7.78
C GLU A 124 -13.45 0.78 -8.90
N ARG A 125 -14.12 1.03 -10.02
CA ARG A 125 -14.21 0.08 -11.14
C ARG A 125 -12.90 -0.06 -11.92
N ASP A 126 -12.10 1.00 -11.98
CA ASP A 126 -10.83 0.99 -12.70
C ASP A 126 -9.77 0.12 -12.01
N ILE A 127 -9.16 -0.77 -12.80
CA ILE A 127 -8.18 -1.75 -12.32
C ILE A 127 -6.89 -1.05 -11.89
N VAL A 128 -6.48 0.00 -12.62
CA VAL A 128 -5.24 0.73 -12.30
C VAL A 128 -5.40 1.49 -11.00
N HIS A 129 -6.57 2.07 -10.77
CA HIS A 129 -6.92 2.75 -9.53
C HIS A 129 -6.81 1.81 -8.32
N ARG A 130 -7.49 0.66 -8.35
CA ARG A 130 -7.38 -0.37 -7.31
C ARG A 130 -5.95 -0.85 -7.12
N GLN A 131 -5.20 -1.07 -8.20
CA GLN A 131 -3.81 -1.50 -8.14
C GLN A 131 -2.94 -0.53 -7.31
N ILE A 132 -3.09 0.77 -7.53
CA ILE A 132 -2.33 1.79 -6.81
C ILE A 132 -2.81 1.90 -5.36
N ALA A 133 -4.12 1.77 -5.11
CA ALA A 133 -4.69 1.78 -3.76
C ALA A 133 -4.19 0.60 -2.92
N ILE A 134 -4.10 -0.60 -3.51
CA ILE A 134 -3.53 -1.80 -2.86
C ILE A 134 -2.06 -1.55 -2.51
N ASP A 135 -1.29 -0.97 -3.44
CA ASP A 135 0.12 -0.64 -3.24
C ASP A 135 0.31 0.37 -2.10
N ALA A 136 -0.47 1.45 -2.11
CA ALA A 136 -0.45 2.46 -1.06
C ALA A 136 -0.83 1.87 0.31
N SER A 137 -1.84 0.99 0.35
CA SER A 137 -2.25 0.30 1.56
C SER A 137 -1.15 -0.62 2.10
N ALA A 138 -0.39 -1.29 1.22
CA ALA A 138 0.73 -2.14 1.62
C ALA A 138 1.86 -1.33 2.28
N HIS A 139 2.25 -0.20 1.68
CA HIS A 139 3.27 0.69 2.25
C HIS A 139 2.81 1.31 3.58
N LEU A 140 1.55 1.75 3.67
CA LEU A 140 0.96 2.21 4.92
C LEU A 140 1.07 1.12 6.00
N THR A 141 0.65 -0.10 5.67
CA THR A 141 0.65 -1.25 6.59
C THR A 141 2.03 -1.56 7.14
N LEU A 142 3.07 -1.55 6.29
CA LEU A 142 4.45 -1.78 6.72
C LEU A 142 4.97 -0.63 7.59
N GLY A 143 4.64 0.62 7.26
CA GLY A 143 5.05 1.78 8.03
C GLY A 143 4.47 1.82 9.43
N VAL A 144 3.27 1.26 9.63
CA VAL A 144 2.55 1.29 10.93
C VAL A 144 2.62 -0.01 11.73
N TYR A 145 3.51 -0.92 11.35
CA TYR A 145 3.73 -2.17 12.09
C TYR A 145 4.13 -1.89 13.55
N GLY A 146 3.43 -2.54 14.50
CA GLY A 146 3.76 -2.46 15.93
C GLY A 146 3.22 -1.21 16.66
N PHE A 147 2.43 -0.37 15.99
CA PHE A 147 1.86 0.85 16.58
C PHE A 147 0.39 0.72 17.03
N GLY A 148 -0.20 -0.48 17.02
CA GLY A 148 -1.54 -0.71 17.54
C GLY A 148 -2.68 -0.28 16.61
N CYS A 149 -2.44 -0.23 15.29
CA CYS A 149 -3.44 0.15 14.28
C CYS A 149 -4.10 -1.07 13.60
N GLU A 150 -4.11 -2.25 14.25
CA GLU A 150 -4.55 -3.50 13.59
C GLU A 150 -6.03 -3.50 13.21
N ASP A 151 -6.86 -2.68 13.87
CA ASP A 151 -8.28 -2.51 13.58
C ASP A 151 -8.52 -1.89 12.19
N ALA A 152 -7.86 -0.76 11.90
CA ALA A 152 -7.94 -0.09 10.61
C ALA A 152 -7.31 -0.93 9.50
N LEU A 153 -6.19 -1.60 9.79
CA LEU A 153 -5.54 -2.50 8.84
C LEU A 153 -6.41 -3.73 8.52
N MET A 154 -7.10 -4.30 9.51
CA MET A 154 -8.07 -5.37 9.28
C MET A 154 -9.22 -4.90 8.39
N HIS A 155 -9.70 -3.66 8.60
CA HIS A 155 -10.73 -3.07 7.77
C HIS A 155 -10.26 -2.86 6.32
N LEU A 156 -9.01 -2.44 6.11
CA LEU A 156 -8.39 -2.36 4.78
C LEU A 156 -8.24 -3.75 4.14
N LEU A 157 -7.79 -4.76 4.89
CA LEU A 157 -7.66 -6.14 4.40
C LEU A 157 -8.99 -6.68 3.86
N ASN A 158 -10.11 -6.38 4.51
CA ASN A 158 -11.44 -6.76 4.03
C ASN A 158 -11.77 -6.19 2.63
N HIS A 159 -11.25 -5.01 2.30
CA HIS A 159 -11.45 -4.37 1.01
C HIS A 159 -10.39 -4.78 -0.02
N ILE A 160 -9.19 -5.17 0.43
CA ILE A 160 -8.13 -5.70 -0.43
C ILE A 160 -8.45 -7.13 -0.85
N TRP A 161 -8.98 -7.97 0.04
CA TRP A 161 -9.18 -9.41 -0.17
C TRP A 161 -9.97 -9.79 -1.44
N PRO A 162 -11.08 -9.11 -1.80
CA PRO A 162 -11.84 -9.41 -3.01
C PRO A 162 -11.04 -9.29 -4.31
N ASN A 163 -9.95 -8.49 -4.31
CA ASN A 163 -9.07 -8.32 -5.49
C ASN A 163 -8.25 -9.58 -5.81
N LEU A 164 -8.33 -10.63 -5.00
CA LEU A 164 -7.78 -11.96 -5.27
C LEU A 164 -8.20 -12.52 -6.63
N LEU A 165 -9.43 -12.25 -7.07
CA LEU A 165 -10.02 -12.82 -8.28
C LEU A 165 -9.72 -12.03 -9.56
N GLU A 166 -8.90 -10.99 -9.45
CA GLU A 166 -8.45 -10.21 -10.60
C GLU A 166 -7.55 -11.04 -11.52
N ILE A 167 -7.64 -10.77 -12.83
CA ILE A 167 -6.88 -11.51 -13.85
C ILE A 167 -5.53 -10.83 -14.12
N SER A 168 -5.44 -9.51 -13.91
CA SER A 168 -4.25 -8.73 -14.24
C SER A 168 -3.06 -9.16 -13.36
N PRO A 169 -1.92 -9.57 -13.95
CA PRO A 169 -0.75 -9.98 -13.18
C PRO A 169 -0.20 -8.83 -12.32
N HIS A 170 -0.34 -7.58 -12.78
CA HIS A 170 0.10 -6.40 -12.03
C HIS A 170 -0.72 -6.19 -10.74
N VAL A 171 -2.03 -6.46 -10.77
CA VAL A 171 -2.88 -6.37 -9.58
C VAL A 171 -2.60 -7.51 -8.63
N ILE A 172 -2.50 -8.74 -9.15
CA ILE A 172 -2.20 -9.92 -8.33
C ILE A 172 -0.86 -9.74 -7.60
N GLN A 173 0.16 -9.19 -8.25
CA GLN A 173 1.44 -8.90 -7.60
C GLN A 173 1.29 -7.90 -6.43
N ARG A 174 0.52 -6.81 -6.62
CA ARG A 174 0.25 -5.84 -5.55
C ARG A 174 -0.62 -6.42 -4.44
N PHE A 175 -1.60 -7.24 -4.78
CA PHE A 175 -2.43 -7.96 -3.83
C PHE A 175 -1.60 -8.89 -2.94
N VAL A 176 -0.70 -9.68 -3.53
CA VAL A 176 0.20 -10.58 -2.81
C VAL A 176 1.15 -9.77 -1.91
N PHE A 177 1.68 -8.64 -2.40
CA PHE A 177 2.50 -7.73 -1.60
C PHE A 177 1.72 -7.14 -0.41
N ALA A 178 0.48 -6.70 -0.61
CA ALA A 178 -0.37 -6.21 0.47
C ALA A 178 -0.68 -7.30 1.50
N CYS A 179 -0.94 -8.53 1.07
CA CYS A 179 -1.14 -9.65 2.01
C CYS A 179 0.13 -9.94 2.84
N ASP A 180 1.30 -9.82 2.24
CA ASP A 180 2.57 -10.00 2.95
C ASP A 180 2.85 -8.85 3.94
N ALA A 181 2.50 -7.61 3.57
CA ALA A 181 2.50 -6.48 4.49
C ALA A 181 1.54 -6.71 5.68
N MET A 182 0.31 -7.17 5.41
CA MET A 182 -0.69 -7.47 6.43
C MET A 182 -0.26 -8.62 7.35
N ARG A 183 0.48 -9.61 6.83
CA ARG A 183 1.07 -10.69 7.62
C ARG A 183 1.99 -10.13 8.70
N VAL A 184 2.83 -9.15 8.36
CA VAL A 184 3.75 -8.51 9.31
C VAL A 184 2.96 -7.66 10.30
N ALA A 185 2.04 -6.82 9.81
CA ALA A 185 1.40 -5.81 10.65
C ALA A 185 0.32 -6.36 11.59
N ILE A 186 -0.59 -7.18 11.07
CA ILE A 186 -1.74 -7.71 11.82
C ILE A 186 -1.43 -9.09 12.41
N GLY A 187 -0.47 -9.80 11.82
CA GLY A 187 -0.03 -11.12 12.22
C GLY A 187 -0.41 -12.23 11.23
N PRO A 188 0.39 -13.31 11.17
CA PRO A 188 0.24 -14.37 10.18
C PRO A 188 -1.04 -15.18 10.35
N ILE A 189 -1.53 -15.35 11.58
CA ILE A 189 -2.72 -16.15 11.87
C ILE A 189 -3.97 -15.52 11.26
N LYS A 190 -4.12 -14.19 11.30
CA LYS A 190 -5.28 -13.53 10.70
C LYS A 190 -5.26 -13.67 9.18
N VAL A 191 -4.12 -13.45 8.52
CA VAL A 191 -4.01 -13.66 7.07
C VAL A 191 -4.23 -15.13 6.69
N LEU A 192 -3.74 -16.07 7.50
CA LEU A 192 -4.01 -17.50 7.32
C LEU A 192 -5.51 -17.81 7.33
N GLN A 193 -6.27 -17.24 8.26
CA GLN A 193 -7.72 -17.44 8.36
C GLN A 193 -8.47 -17.07 7.06
N TYR A 194 -8.01 -16.03 6.35
CA TYR A 194 -8.57 -15.66 5.04
C TYR A 194 -8.14 -16.66 3.95
N ALA A 195 -6.86 -17.06 3.96
CA ALA A 195 -6.33 -17.99 2.96
C ALA A 195 -6.95 -19.40 3.04
N LEU A 196 -7.20 -19.91 4.25
CA LEU A 196 -7.70 -21.28 4.50
C LEU A 196 -8.95 -21.62 3.69
N GLN A 197 -9.87 -20.68 3.52
CA GLN A 197 -11.12 -20.88 2.78
C GLN A 197 -10.88 -21.19 1.30
N GLY A 198 -9.79 -20.66 0.72
CA GLY A 198 -9.49 -20.77 -0.70
C GLY A 198 -8.47 -21.87 -1.06
N LEU A 199 -7.73 -22.42 -0.10
CA LEU A 199 -6.65 -23.38 -0.37
C LEU A 199 -7.12 -24.63 -1.11
N PHE A 200 -8.21 -25.24 -0.64
CA PHE A 200 -8.77 -26.48 -1.22
C PHE A 200 -10.05 -26.24 -2.02
N HIS A 201 -10.34 -24.98 -2.38
CA HIS A 201 -11.55 -24.63 -3.12
C HIS A 201 -11.63 -25.36 -4.48
N PRO A 202 -12.77 -25.87 -4.97
CA PRO A 202 -12.84 -26.64 -6.24
C PRO A 202 -12.43 -25.86 -7.50
N ALA A 203 -12.63 -24.54 -7.51
CA ALA A 203 -12.24 -23.68 -8.61
C ALA A 203 -10.74 -23.34 -8.58
N ARG A 204 -10.02 -23.67 -9.67
CA ARG A 204 -8.58 -23.37 -9.83
C ARG A 204 -8.27 -21.87 -9.69
N LYS A 205 -9.13 -21.01 -10.21
CA LYS A 205 -9.00 -19.54 -10.14
C LYS A 205 -8.95 -19.00 -8.72
N VAL A 206 -9.58 -19.68 -7.76
CA VAL A 206 -9.56 -19.30 -6.33
C VAL A 206 -8.33 -19.89 -5.65
N ARG A 207 -8.01 -21.15 -5.93
CA ARG A 207 -6.87 -21.85 -5.30
C ARG A 207 -5.54 -21.19 -5.62
N GLU A 208 -5.25 -20.94 -6.89
CA GLU A 208 -3.92 -20.46 -7.31
C GLU A 208 -3.44 -19.22 -6.56
N PRO A 209 -4.23 -18.14 -6.43
CA PRO A 209 -3.78 -16.97 -5.69
C PRO A 209 -3.78 -17.18 -4.15
N CYS A 210 -4.71 -17.98 -3.59
CA CYS A 210 -4.66 -18.34 -2.16
C CYS A 210 -3.40 -19.13 -1.81
N TRP A 211 -2.97 -20.06 -2.67
CA TRP A 211 -1.71 -20.78 -2.50
C TRP A 211 -0.50 -19.87 -2.56
N LYS A 212 -0.51 -18.82 -3.40
CA LYS A 212 0.57 -17.82 -3.41
C LYS A 212 0.67 -17.08 -2.08
N VAL A 213 -0.46 -16.65 -1.51
CA VAL A 213 -0.50 -16.00 -0.19
C VAL A 213 -0.01 -16.96 0.89
N PHE A 214 -0.46 -18.21 0.88
CA PHE A 214 -0.04 -19.22 1.84
C PHE A 214 1.44 -19.56 1.74
N ASN A 215 2.00 -19.67 0.54
CA ASN A 215 3.44 -19.90 0.37
C ASN A 215 4.25 -18.77 1.00
N ASN A 216 3.85 -17.52 0.84
CA ASN A 216 4.50 -16.39 1.50
C ASN A 216 4.33 -16.41 3.04
N LEU A 217 3.19 -16.86 3.55
CA LEU A 217 2.98 -17.07 4.99
C LEU A 217 3.98 -18.07 5.57
N ILE A 218 4.18 -19.20 4.89
CA ILE A 218 5.14 -20.22 5.32
C ILE A 218 6.56 -19.67 5.23
N LEU A 219 6.93 -19.03 4.12
CA LEU A 219 8.27 -18.47 3.95
C LEU A 219 8.61 -17.39 4.99
N GLY A 220 7.65 -16.55 5.38
CA GLY A 220 7.88 -15.42 6.28
C GLY A 220 7.63 -15.71 7.77
N SER A 221 6.84 -16.73 8.11
CA SER A 221 6.36 -16.94 9.49
C SER A 221 6.01 -18.40 9.80
N GLN A 222 6.80 -19.36 9.32
CA GLN A 222 6.56 -20.80 9.48
C GLN A 222 6.15 -21.21 10.90
N ASP A 223 6.96 -20.84 11.91
CA ASP A 223 6.73 -21.23 13.30
C ASP A 223 5.44 -20.62 13.88
N ALA A 224 5.18 -19.36 13.57
CA ALA A 224 3.99 -18.66 14.05
C ALA A 224 2.68 -19.23 13.47
N VAL A 225 2.74 -19.79 12.25
CA VAL A 225 1.60 -20.41 11.58
C VAL A 225 1.19 -21.74 12.24
N VAL A 226 2.11 -22.41 12.97
CA VAL A 226 1.83 -23.70 13.64
C VAL A 226 0.65 -23.60 14.61
N ALA A 227 0.54 -22.48 15.33
CA ALA A 227 -0.56 -22.20 16.26
C ALA A 227 -1.90 -21.87 15.55
N GLY A 228 -1.85 -21.49 14.26
CA GLY A 228 -3.02 -21.07 13.49
C GLY A 228 -3.68 -22.18 12.65
N TYR A 229 -3.05 -23.34 12.48
CA TYR A 229 -3.63 -24.41 11.67
C TYR A 229 -4.93 -24.97 12.26
N PRO A 230 -5.97 -25.19 11.42
CA PRO A 230 -7.21 -25.78 11.89
C PRO A 230 -6.98 -27.23 12.30
N ARG A 231 -7.76 -27.70 13.29
CA ARG A 231 -7.77 -29.12 13.65
C ARG A 231 -8.47 -29.91 12.55
N ILE A 232 -7.77 -30.89 11.98
CA ILE A 232 -8.31 -31.80 10.98
C ILE A 232 -8.49 -33.17 11.65
N HIS A 233 -9.69 -33.74 11.55
CA HIS A 233 -9.99 -35.05 12.12
C HIS A 233 -9.29 -36.16 11.34
N ASN A 234 -8.94 -37.22 12.06
CA ASN A 234 -8.37 -38.42 11.45
C ASN A 234 -9.35 -39.06 10.47
N THR A 235 -8.80 -39.74 9.48
CA THR A 235 -9.55 -40.58 8.54
C THR A 235 -9.18 -42.04 8.80
N GLU A 236 -9.93 -42.99 8.23
CA GLU A 236 -9.60 -44.43 8.35
C GLU A 236 -8.15 -44.75 7.91
N LYS A 237 -7.58 -43.95 7.01
CA LYS A 237 -6.25 -44.16 6.43
C LYS A 237 -5.14 -43.31 7.03
N ASN A 238 -5.46 -42.15 7.60
CA ASN A 238 -4.47 -41.15 7.99
C ASN A 238 -4.75 -40.55 9.37
N HIS A 239 -3.69 -40.40 10.17
CA HIS A 239 -3.67 -39.66 11.42
C HIS A 239 -3.22 -38.21 11.17
N PHE A 240 -4.13 -37.26 11.31
CA PHE A 240 -3.92 -35.82 11.07
C PHE A 240 -3.92 -34.97 12.35
N VAL A 241 -4.43 -35.51 13.47
CA VAL A 241 -4.47 -34.82 14.76
C VAL A 241 -3.07 -34.74 15.37
N ARG A 242 -2.77 -33.61 16.01
CA ARG A 242 -1.53 -33.36 16.76
C ARG A 242 -1.81 -33.57 18.26
N ASP A 243 -1.71 -34.82 18.72
CA ASP A 243 -2.13 -35.21 20.08
C ASP A 243 -1.35 -34.49 21.18
N ASP A 244 -0.08 -34.13 20.92
CA ASP A 244 0.78 -33.40 21.87
C ASP A 244 0.20 -32.03 22.26
N LEU A 245 -0.62 -31.40 21.40
CA LEU A 245 -1.24 -30.11 21.68
C LEU A 245 -2.49 -30.21 22.57
N ASP A 246 -3.03 -31.43 22.76
CA ASP A 246 -4.18 -31.68 23.65
C ASP A 246 -3.75 -32.07 25.07
N LEU A 247 -2.45 -32.22 25.32
CA LEU A 247 -1.92 -32.52 26.65
C LEU A 247 -2.14 -31.31 27.58
N TRP A 248 -2.82 -31.56 28.69
CA TRP A 248 -2.97 -30.62 29.80
C TRP A 248 -2.28 -31.21 31.02
N VAL A 249 -1.33 -30.46 31.59
CA VAL A 249 -0.53 -30.86 32.77
C VAL A 249 -1.00 -30.08 33.99
#